data_AF-A0A7X9DMD9-F1
#
_entry.id   AF-A0A7X9DMD9-F1
#
_cell.length_a   1.000
_cell.length_b   1.000
_cell.length_c   1.000
_cell.angle_alpha   90.00
_cell.angle_beta   90.00
_cell.angle_gamma   90.00
#
_symmetry.space_group_name_H-M   'P 1'
#
loop_
_entity.id
_entity.type
_entity.pdbx_description
1 polymer ?
#
loop_
_entity_poly.entity_id
_entity_poly.type
_entity_poly.pdbx_seq_one_letter_code
_entity_poly.pdbx_strand_id
1 'polypeptide(L)'
;YFESHPEYFALMNGKRVHDQLCLSNPEVLRLTIEKLRQEMQLQPKKQVWSVSQNDNFSYCQCPDCKKIIEEEGSPSGPVIRFVNQVAAAFPDKTISTLAYQYSRKAPARTKPAPNVQIMLCTIEVNRSKPIEKDSSSFSFVQDIRNWGKLTSNIYLWDYTVNFSHHVTPFPNLHVLQPNIQFFTKNHAYQHFQQSNTDIGHEFSELKSYLIARLLWNPYINADSVINDFLNGYYGPAAPWIRKYIDHLTNEIQGTGEWLDIYGSPVWHAGSFLSEKNTTAYLEYFQEAINAVSNNETFLQHVKVAQLPLQYALMEIGKNDMFGPRGWYIEQEKGFQLRPEMREMLEDFYHTCLRNKVRTLNEAGLTPEQYYQSTLRFIDVKVENNKAFRKKVAANPLPAPKYSRGDLQVLTNGVQGASDFKVHWLGWEGTDASIVVDLSSLTEFTEASIGTLYDPKSWILHPASITCMVSADGSSYKNLGNQSITGDQKNEEVTRTWSFTNNNGPARYIRFDIKGTYVLPVWHPSAGGTSWFFTDEVVVK
;
A
#
# COMPACT_ATOMS: atom_id res chain seq x y z
N TYR A 1 -26.26 -14.96 13.42
CA TYR A 1 -26.00 -15.38 14.81
C TYR A 1 -25.80 -14.19 15.75
N PHE A 2 -25.14 -13.08 15.37
CA PHE A 2 -24.82 -12.02 16.34
C PHE A 2 -26.04 -11.40 17.06
N GLU A 3 -27.13 -11.13 16.33
CA GLU A 3 -28.36 -10.55 16.92
C GLU A 3 -29.03 -11.50 17.93
N SER A 4 -29.13 -12.79 17.61
CA SER A 4 -29.85 -13.78 18.41
C SER A 4 -28.98 -14.47 19.47
N HIS A 5 -27.66 -14.50 19.26
CA HIS A 5 -26.65 -15.15 20.10
C HIS A 5 -25.39 -14.28 20.24
N PRO A 6 -25.50 -13.07 20.81
CA PRO A 6 -24.34 -12.19 20.99
C PRO A 6 -23.24 -12.81 21.87
N GLU A 7 -23.59 -13.76 22.74
CA GLU A 7 -22.67 -14.53 23.59
C GLU A 7 -21.71 -15.46 22.82
N TYR A 8 -22.01 -15.75 21.54
CA TYR A 8 -21.11 -16.53 20.66
C TYR A 8 -19.92 -15.71 20.15
N PHE A 9 -19.97 -14.39 20.32
CA PHE A 9 -18.99 -13.46 19.76
C PHE A 9 -18.13 -12.82 20.83
N ALA A 10 -17.01 -12.23 20.42
CA ALA A 10 -16.02 -11.67 21.33
C ALA A 10 -16.63 -10.58 22.22
N LEU A 11 -16.29 -10.61 23.52
CA LEU A 11 -16.49 -9.50 24.43
C LEU A 11 -15.25 -8.61 24.39
N MET A 12 -15.39 -7.33 24.05
CA MET A 12 -14.30 -6.37 24.07
C MET A 12 -14.76 -5.11 24.79
N ASN A 13 -13.97 -4.65 25.76
CA ASN A 13 -14.28 -3.43 26.53
C ASN A 13 -15.71 -3.41 27.10
N GLY A 14 -16.21 -4.55 27.58
CA GLY A 14 -17.55 -4.70 28.15
C GLY A 14 -18.69 -4.83 27.13
N LYS A 15 -18.43 -4.82 25.83
CA LYS A 15 -19.45 -4.95 24.77
C LYS A 15 -19.18 -6.17 23.88
N ARG A 16 -20.23 -6.88 23.47
CA ARG A 16 -20.11 -7.94 22.44
C ARG A 16 -19.93 -7.29 21.07
N VAL A 17 -18.97 -7.77 20.30
CA VAL A 17 -18.64 -7.28 18.94
C VAL A 17 -18.58 -8.44 17.97
N HIS A 18 -18.89 -8.21 16.70
CA HIS A 18 -18.98 -9.27 15.69
C HIS A 18 -17.63 -9.65 15.07
N ASP A 19 -16.57 -8.90 15.38
CA ASP A 19 -15.23 -9.02 14.79
C ASP A 19 -14.57 -10.40 14.95
N GLN A 20 -14.88 -11.11 16.04
CA GLN A 20 -14.35 -12.44 16.36
C GLN A 20 -15.36 -13.27 17.14
N LEU A 21 -15.12 -14.59 17.21
CA LEU A 21 -15.90 -15.53 18.02
C LEU A 21 -15.36 -15.64 19.46
N CYS A 22 -16.24 -16.02 20.39
CA CYS A 22 -15.86 -16.34 21.76
C CYS A 22 -15.41 -17.81 21.86
N LEU A 23 -14.10 -18.04 21.78
CA LEU A 23 -13.52 -19.40 21.72
C LEU A 23 -13.60 -20.20 23.03
N SER A 24 -14.03 -19.58 24.14
CA SER A 24 -14.35 -20.31 25.38
C SER A 24 -15.81 -20.79 25.44
N ASN A 25 -16.65 -20.43 24.47
CA ASN A 25 -18.07 -20.78 24.50
C ASN A 25 -18.28 -22.20 23.92
N PRO A 26 -18.87 -23.15 24.67
CA PRO A 26 -19.05 -24.54 24.22
C PRO A 26 -20.00 -24.67 23.02
N GLU A 27 -21.01 -23.79 22.87
CA GLU A 27 -21.89 -23.83 21.71
C GLU A 27 -21.17 -23.41 20.43
N VAL A 28 -20.24 -22.45 20.53
CA VAL A 28 -19.38 -22.07 19.38
C VAL A 28 -18.53 -23.26 18.93
N LEU A 29 -17.96 -24.01 19.86
CA LEU A 29 -17.21 -25.23 19.55
C LEU A 29 -18.09 -26.28 18.88
N ARG A 30 -19.26 -26.58 19.47
CA ARG A 30 -20.22 -27.56 18.96
C ARG A 30 -20.64 -27.22 17.52
N LEU A 31 -21.04 -25.97 17.28
CA LEU A 31 -21.46 -25.47 15.97
C LEU A 31 -20.32 -25.48 14.96
N THR A 32 -19.09 -25.16 15.37
CA THR A 32 -17.91 -25.20 14.49
C THR A 32 -17.63 -26.62 14.03
N ILE A 33 -17.63 -27.61 14.94
CA ILE A 33 -17.44 -29.02 14.60
C ILE A 33 -18.57 -29.52 13.69
N GLU A 34 -19.82 -29.16 13.99
CA GLU A 34 -20.97 -29.55 13.19
C GLU A 34 -20.87 -29.05 11.75
N LYS A 35 -20.62 -27.75 11.56
CA LYS A 35 -20.48 -27.13 10.23
C LYS A 35 -19.26 -27.64 9.49
N LEU A 36 -18.12 -27.79 10.17
CA LEU A 36 -16.92 -28.29 9.55
C LEU A 36 -17.11 -29.72 9.03
N ARG A 37 -17.84 -30.57 9.77
CA ARG A 37 -18.20 -31.92 9.30
C ARG A 37 -19.04 -31.87 8.02
N GLN A 38 -19.99 -30.95 7.93
CA GLN A 38 -20.82 -30.77 6.72
C GLN A 38 -19.95 -30.35 5.53
N GLU A 39 -19.08 -29.36 5.72
CA GLU A 39 -18.14 -28.92 4.68
C GLU A 39 -17.19 -30.04 4.22
N MET A 40 -16.68 -30.85 5.17
CA MET A 40 -15.86 -32.02 4.88
C MET A 40 -16.58 -33.08 4.05
N GLN A 41 -17.87 -33.30 4.29
CA GLN A 41 -18.70 -34.21 3.49
C GLN A 41 -18.87 -33.72 2.05
N LEU A 42 -18.95 -32.40 1.85
CA LEU A 42 -19.03 -31.81 0.51
C LEU A 42 -17.70 -31.90 -0.25
N GLN A 43 -16.57 -31.95 0.46
CA GLN A 43 -15.23 -31.93 -0.13
C GLN A 43 -14.31 -33.05 0.43
N PRO A 44 -14.68 -34.33 0.28
CA PRO A 44 -14.04 -35.45 1.00
C PRO A 44 -12.56 -35.66 0.67
N LYS A 45 -12.09 -35.11 -0.46
CA LYS A 45 -10.68 -35.19 -0.90
C LYS A 45 -9.76 -34.20 -0.19
N LYS A 46 -10.30 -33.12 0.40
CA LYS A 46 -9.49 -32.07 1.07
C LYS A 46 -8.98 -32.58 2.42
N GLN A 47 -7.69 -32.42 2.67
CA GLN A 47 -7.02 -32.92 3.87
C GLN A 47 -6.75 -31.82 4.92
N VAL A 48 -6.59 -30.58 4.48
CA VAL A 48 -6.30 -29.43 5.33
C VAL A 48 -7.51 -28.52 5.37
N TRP A 49 -7.93 -28.15 6.58
CA TRP A 49 -9.11 -27.34 6.84
C TRP A 49 -8.74 -26.15 7.71
N SER A 50 -9.03 -24.94 7.24
CA SER A 50 -8.75 -23.72 8.00
C SER A 50 -9.87 -23.46 9.02
N VAL A 51 -9.52 -23.49 10.30
CA VAL A 51 -10.37 -23.07 11.42
C VAL A 51 -9.59 -21.99 12.13
N SER A 52 -9.83 -20.74 11.74
CA SER A 52 -8.96 -19.62 12.06
C SER A 52 -9.74 -18.39 12.51
N GLN A 53 -9.04 -17.50 13.19
CA GLN A 53 -9.50 -16.14 13.47
C GLN A 53 -9.75 -15.34 12.19
N ASN A 54 -10.57 -14.27 12.31
CA ASN A 54 -10.62 -13.22 11.30
C ASN A 54 -9.34 -12.37 11.30
N ASP A 55 -9.00 -11.76 10.17
CA ASP A 55 -7.82 -10.90 9.99
C ASP A 55 -8.05 -9.51 10.59
N ASN A 56 -7.93 -9.41 11.91
CA ASN A 56 -7.95 -8.16 12.67
C ASN A 56 -7.30 -8.36 14.06
N PHE A 57 -7.10 -7.26 14.78
CA PHE A 57 -6.52 -7.27 16.13
C PHE A 57 -7.51 -7.59 17.26
N SER A 58 -8.80 -7.76 16.94
CA SER A 58 -9.84 -8.02 17.93
C SER A 58 -9.68 -9.43 18.51
N TYR A 59 -9.95 -9.60 19.80
CA TYR A 59 -10.01 -10.92 20.45
C TYR A 59 -10.93 -10.88 21.69
N CYS A 60 -11.45 -12.03 22.09
CA CYS A 60 -12.40 -12.10 23.20
C CYS A 60 -11.72 -11.87 24.56
N GLN A 61 -12.27 -10.95 25.35
CA GLN A 61 -11.86 -10.57 26.70
C GLN A 61 -12.89 -11.00 27.76
N CYS A 62 -13.77 -11.95 27.45
CA CYS A 62 -14.69 -12.52 28.44
C CYS A 62 -13.91 -13.20 29.59
N PRO A 63 -14.50 -13.37 30.78
CA PRO A 63 -13.78 -13.92 31.95
C PRO A 63 -13.04 -15.23 31.67
N ASP A 64 -13.66 -16.16 30.94
CA ASP A 64 -13.05 -17.45 30.62
C ASP A 64 -11.89 -17.33 29.64
N CYS A 65 -12.04 -16.55 28.56
CA CYS A 65 -10.95 -16.30 27.63
C CYS A 65 -9.80 -15.58 28.33
N LYS A 66 -10.10 -14.56 29.14
CA LYS A 66 -9.10 -13.80 29.89
C LYS A 66 -8.29 -14.70 30.84
N LYS A 67 -8.95 -15.61 31.55
CA LYS A 67 -8.28 -16.59 32.41
C LYS A 67 -7.28 -17.45 31.62
N ILE A 68 -7.69 -17.96 30.45
CA ILE A 68 -6.78 -18.73 29.58
C ILE A 68 -5.61 -17.86 29.11
N ILE A 69 -5.87 -16.61 28.71
CA ILE A 69 -4.83 -15.69 28.24
C ILE A 69 -3.80 -15.41 29.35
N GLU A 70 -4.25 -15.23 30.59
CA GLU A 70 -3.37 -15.05 31.76
C GLU A 70 -2.53 -16.31 32.04
N GLU A 71 -3.14 -17.50 31.96
CA GLU A 71 -2.44 -18.79 32.14
C GLU A 71 -1.35 -19.03 31.08
N GLU A 72 -1.63 -18.65 29.84
CA GLU A 72 -0.78 -18.87 28.67
C GLU A 72 0.18 -17.71 28.39
N GLY A 73 -0.05 -16.53 28.99
CA GLY A 73 0.68 -15.31 28.68
C GLY A 73 0.52 -14.82 27.23
N SER A 74 -0.51 -15.31 26.52
CA SER A 74 -0.77 -15.00 25.10
C SER A 74 -2.25 -15.12 24.70
N PRO A 75 -2.78 -14.18 23.89
CA PRO A 75 -4.09 -14.29 23.24
C PRO A 75 -4.27 -15.50 22.31
N SER A 76 -3.18 -16.18 21.92
CA SER A 76 -3.28 -17.45 21.17
C SER A 76 -3.71 -18.64 22.04
N GLY A 77 -3.66 -18.52 23.37
CA GLY A 77 -4.07 -19.57 24.30
C GLY A 77 -5.47 -20.11 24.04
N PRO A 78 -6.52 -19.26 24.04
CA PRO A 78 -7.87 -19.67 23.68
C PRO A 78 -7.96 -20.27 22.27
N VAL A 79 -7.21 -19.73 21.31
CA VAL A 79 -7.18 -20.25 19.92
C VAL A 79 -6.69 -21.69 19.91
N ILE A 80 -5.52 -21.97 20.49
CA ILE A 80 -4.92 -23.31 20.47
C ILE A 80 -5.77 -24.32 21.26
N ARG A 81 -6.32 -23.94 22.43
CA ARG A 81 -7.22 -24.82 23.19
C ARG A 81 -8.49 -25.15 22.41
N PHE A 82 -9.03 -24.20 21.66
CA PHE A 82 -10.21 -24.40 20.82
C PHE A 82 -9.92 -25.31 19.63
N VAL A 83 -8.88 -25.01 18.84
CA VAL A 83 -8.55 -25.81 17.65
C VAL A 83 -8.08 -27.21 17.99
N ASN A 84 -7.45 -27.42 19.16
CA ASN A 84 -7.14 -28.78 19.65
C ASN A 84 -8.42 -29.62 19.84
N GLN A 85 -9.48 -29.02 20.38
CA GLN A 85 -10.77 -29.71 20.55
C GLN A 85 -11.45 -29.98 19.20
N VAL A 86 -11.37 -29.04 18.26
CA VAL A 86 -11.85 -29.26 16.88
C VAL A 86 -11.05 -30.38 16.22
N ALA A 87 -9.73 -30.36 16.32
CA ALA A 87 -8.85 -31.35 15.71
C ALA A 87 -9.04 -32.77 16.28
N ALA A 88 -9.39 -32.89 17.56
CA ALA A 88 -9.75 -34.16 18.18
C ALA A 88 -11.02 -34.80 17.57
N ALA A 89 -11.94 -33.99 17.03
CA ALA A 89 -13.13 -34.48 16.33
C ALA A 89 -12.84 -34.98 14.89
N PHE A 90 -11.66 -34.67 14.35
CA PHE A 90 -11.26 -34.99 12.97
C PHE A 90 -9.80 -35.50 12.91
N PRO A 91 -9.48 -36.65 13.53
CA PRO A 91 -8.09 -37.13 13.68
C PRO A 91 -7.40 -37.48 12.35
N ASP A 92 -8.16 -37.71 11.28
CA ASP A 92 -7.66 -37.97 9.92
C ASP A 92 -7.44 -36.70 9.09
N LYS A 93 -7.73 -35.52 9.64
CA LYS A 93 -7.62 -34.21 8.97
C LYS A 93 -6.60 -33.34 9.65
N THR A 94 -5.98 -32.43 8.89
CA THR A 94 -5.19 -31.33 9.43
C THR A 94 -6.07 -30.11 9.65
N ILE A 95 -6.11 -29.59 10.88
CA ILE A 95 -6.77 -28.34 11.21
C ILE A 95 -5.72 -27.23 11.22
N SER A 96 -5.78 -26.32 10.26
CA SER A 96 -4.89 -25.16 10.17
C SER A 96 -5.50 -23.95 10.86
N THR A 97 -4.70 -23.20 11.61
CA THR A 97 -5.10 -21.92 12.22
C THR A 97 -4.01 -20.88 12.06
N LEU A 98 -4.39 -19.60 11.89
CA LEU A 98 -3.43 -18.51 11.93
C LEU A 98 -2.80 -18.36 13.32
N ALA A 99 -1.50 -18.06 13.32
CA ALA A 99 -0.78 -17.37 14.37
C ALA A 99 -0.37 -16.01 13.80
N TYR A 100 -1.28 -15.05 13.89
CA TYR A 100 -1.19 -13.78 13.18
C TYR A 100 -1.75 -12.63 14.00
N GLN A 101 -1.16 -11.44 13.88
CA GLN A 101 -1.54 -10.24 14.65
C GLN A 101 -1.67 -10.57 16.15
N TYR A 102 -2.89 -10.51 16.72
CA TYR A 102 -3.11 -10.74 18.15
C TYR A 102 -2.71 -12.14 18.63
N SER A 103 -2.79 -13.17 17.77
CA SER A 103 -2.47 -14.56 18.11
C SER A 103 -1.06 -14.98 17.68
N ARG A 104 -0.24 -14.07 17.16
CA ARG A 104 1.11 -14.40 16.68
C ARG A 104 1.99 -15.00 17.77
N LYS A 105 1.92 -14.45 18.98
CA LYS A 105 2.73 -14.90 20.12
C LYS A 105 2.30 -16.31 20.54
N ALA A 106 3.25 -17.24 20.60
CA ALA A 106 2.98 -18.62 21.04
C ALA A 106 2.43 -18.67 22.50
N PRO A 107 1.52 -19.59 22.83
CA PRO A 107 1.07 -19.80 24.19
C PRO A 107 2.17 -20.49 25.02
N ALA A 108 2.27 -20.17 26.31
CA ALA A 108 3.38 -20.67 27.14
C ALA A 108 3.27 -22.16 27.50
N ARG A 109 2.05 -22.72 27.57
CA ARG A 109 1.79 -24.06 28.12
C ARG A 109 1.12 -24.98 27.12
N THR A 110 0.07 -24.53 26.47
CA THR A 110 -0.74 -25.38 25.57
C THR A 110 0.04 -25.69 24.30
N LYS A 111 0.30 -26.97 24.03
CA LYS A 111 0.87 -27.44 22.76
C LYS A 111 -0.24 -27.66 21.72
N PRO A 112 -0.03 -27.27 20.45
CA PRO A 112 -0.89 -27.72 19.35
C PRO A 112 -0.94 -29.24 19.28
N ALA A 113 -2.10 -29.82 19.01
CA ALA A 113 -2.24 -31.25 18.78
C ALA A 113 -1.48 -31.69 17.52
N PRO A 114 -1.12 -32.99 17.36
CA PRO A 114 -0.30 -33.45 16.22
C PRO A 114 -0.89 -33.13 14.84
N ASN A 115 -2.22 -33.08 14.71
CA ASN A 115 -2.93 -32.74 13.48
C ASN A 115 -3.36 -31.26 13.42
N VAL A 116 -2.83 -30.40 14.29
CA VAL A 116 -2.99 -28.94 14.19
C VAL A 116 -1.78 -28.34 13.48
N GLN A 117 -2.04 -27.57 12.42
CA GLN A 117 -1.05 -26.83 11.66
C GLN A 117 -1.11 -25.35 12.05
N ILE A 118 0.05 -24.76 12.36
CA ILE A 118 0.16 -23.34 12.74
C ILE A 118 0.60 -22.54 11.54
N MET A 119 -0.28 -21.66 11.04
CA MET A 119 0.03 -20.74 9.96
C MET A 119 0.61 -19.44 10.51
N LEU A 120 1.95 -19.34 10.56
CA LEU A 120 2.66 -18.19 11.13
C LEU A 120 3.04 -17.19 10.03
N CYS A 121 2.69 -15.91 10.21
CA CYS A 121 2.91 -14.87 9.19
C CYS A 121 4.00 -13.85 9.57
N THR A 122 4.81 -13.42 8.60
CA THR A 122 5.95 -12.50 8.82
C THR A 122 5.64 -11.03 8.55
N ILE A 123 4.38 -10.62 8.44
CA ILE A 123 4.00 -9.35 7.77
C ILE A 123 4.74 -8.10 8.28
N GLU A 124 4.99 -8.00 9.59
CA GLU A 124 5.52 -6.82 10.28
C GLU A 124 7.05 -6.63 10.16
N VAL A 125 7.79 -7.58 9.57
CA VAL A 125 9.27 -7.53 9.62
C VAL A 125 9.88 -6.60 8.55
N ASN A 126 11.17 -6.30 8.67
CA ASN A 126 11.89 -5.57 7.63
C ASN A 126 12.29 -6.52 6.48
N ARG A 127 12.11 -6.12 5.22
CA ARG A 127 12.52 -6.93 4.05
C ARG A 127 13.93 -6.67 3.53
N SER A 128 14.66 -5.68 4.06
CA SER A 128 16.03 -5.38 3.62
C SER A 128 17.12 -6.20 4.33
N LYS A 129 16.81 -6.81 5.47
CA LYS A 129 17.77 -7.54 6.31
C LYS A 129 17.29 -8.96 6.58
N PRO A 130 18.20 -9.95 6.74
CA PRO A 130 17.80 -11.27 7.20
C PRO A 130 17.10 -11.19 8.55
N ILE A 131 15.92 -11.81 8.67
CA ILE A 131 15.02 -11.69 9.82
C ILE A 131 15.73 -12.04 11.13
N GLU A 132 16.53 -13.11 11.14
CA GLU A 132 17.27 -13.53 12.35
C GLU A 132 18.28 -12.50 12.85
N LYS A 133 18.83 -11.67 11.94
CA LYS A 133 19.89 -10.71 12.21
C LYS A 133 19.38 -9.29 12.42
N ASP A 134 18.11 -9.04 12.12
CA ASP A 134 17.51 -7.73 12.22
C ASP A 134 16.91 -7.48 13.60
N SER A 135 17.44 -6.49 14.31
CA SER A 135 17.01 -6.16 15.68
C SER A 135 15.56 -5.70 15.74
N SER A 136 15.05 -5.07 14.67
CA SER A 136 13.65 -4.64 14.60
C SER A 136 12.67 -5.81 14.50
N SER A 137 13.15 -6.97 14.03
CA SER A 137 12.40 -8.21 13.88
C SER A 137 12.46 -9.12 15.13
N PHE A 138 13.03 -8.64 16.24
CA PHE A 138 13.27 -9.43 17.44
C PHE A 138 12.02 -10.14 17.99
N SER A 139 10.86 -9.46 17.99
CA SER A 139 9.59 -10.03 18.45
C SER A 139 9.20 -11.26 17.62
N PHE A 140 9.26 -11.16 16.29
CA PHE A 140 8.98 -12.27 15.39
C PHE A 140 10.00 -13.41 15.54
N VAL A 141 11.30 -13.07 15.69
CA VAL A 141 12.36 -14.07 15.93
C VAL A 141 12.08 -14.88 17.19
N GLN A 142 11.57 -14.25 18.25
CA GLN A 142 11.13 -14.97 19.44
C GLN A 142 9.90 -15.83 19.17
N ASP A 143 8.91 -15.30 18.44
CA ASP A 143 7.67 -16.02 18.15
C ASP A 143 7.92 -17.32 17.39
N ILE A 144 8.70 -17.30 16.30
CA ILE A 144 9.00 -18.54 15.55
C ILE A 144 9.83 -19.53 16.37
N ARG A 145 10.79 -19.06 17.18
CA ARG A 145 11.56 -19.92 18.10
C ARG A 145 10.66 -20.57 19.15
N ASN A 146 9.67 -19.84 19.65
CA ASN A 146 8.74 -20.35 20.64
C ASN A 146 7.73 -21.32 20.03
N TRP A 147 7.19 -21.04 18.83
CA TRP A 147 6.36 -21.99 18.09
C TRP A 147 7.12 -23.28 17.75
N GLY A 148 8.37 -23.17 17.27
CA GLY A 148 9.21 -24.33 16.93
C GLY A 148 9.53 -25.24 18.11
N LYS A 149 9.45 -24.75 19.36
CA LYS A 149 9.54 -25.58 20.59
C LYS A 149 8.25 -26.36 20.87
N LEU A 150 7.11 -25.87 20.39
CA LEU A 150 5.79 -26.47 20.64
C LEU A 150 5.38 -27.47 19.57
N THR A 151 5.74 -27.22 18.30
CA THR A 151 5.34 -28.05 17.16
C THR A 151 6.32 -27.91 15.98
N SER A 152 6.34 -28.92 15.11
CA SER A 152 6.99 -28.89 13.79
C SER A 152 5.99 -28.80 12.64
N ASN A 153 4.69 -28.77 12.93
CA ASN A 153 3.63 -28.58 11.94
C ASN A 153 3.35 -27.07 11.74
N ILE A 154 4.37 -26.35 11.26
CA ILE A 154 4.30 -24.91 11.01
C ILE A 154 4.25 -24.67 9.50
N TYR A 155 3.21 -23.97 9.07
CA TYR A 155 3.04 -23.44 7.73
C TYR A 155 3.39 -21.96 7.73
N LEU A 156 4.56 -21.62 7.22
CA LEU A 156 5.01 -20.24 7.20
C LEU A 156 4.39 -19.48 6.03
N TRP A 157 3.70 -18.39 6.33
CA TRP A 157 3.29 -17.39 5.33
C TRP A 157 4.29 -16.22 5.38
N ASP A 158 5.21 -16.21 4.42
CA ASP A 158 6.21 -15.14 4.28
C ASP A 158 5.85 -14.20 3.13
N TYR A 159 6.34 -12.97 3.21
CA TYR A 159 6.05 -11.93 2.21
C TYR A 159 7.34 -11.43 1.58
N THR A 160 7.40 -11.37 0.26
CA THR A 160 8.61 -10.99 -0.51
C THR A 160 8.30 -9.95 -1.59
N VAL A 161 7.13 -9.32 -1.48
CA VAL A 161 6.50 -8.41 -2.43
C VAL A 161 6.23 -7.05 -1.80
N ASN A 162 6.10 -6.02 -2.64
CA ASN A 162 5.44 -4.76 -2.30
C ASN A 162 4.02 -4.77 -2.89
N PHE A 163 3.00 -4.77 -2.03
CA PHE A 163 1.58 -4.84 -2.38
C PHE A 163 1.06 -3.53 -2.98
N SER A 164 1.54 -2.39 -2.48
CA SER A 164 1.16 -1.07 -3.00
C SER A 164 1.75 -0.83 -4.39
N HIS A 165 2.89 -1.44 -4.69
CA HIS A 165 3.67 -1.21 -5.92
C HIS A 165 4.39 -2.50 -6.36
N HIS A 166 3.69 -3.43 -7.02
CA HIS A 166 4.30 -4.68 -7.53
C HIS A 166 5.42 -4.42 -8.55
N VAL A 167 5.37 -3.26 -9.19
CA VAL A 167 6.29 -2.79 -10.25
C VAL A 167 7.26 -1.73 -9.72
N THR A 168 7.83 -1.92 -8.54
CA THR A 168 8.89 -1.03 -8.00
C THR A 168 10.14 -1.83 -7.62
N PRO A 169 11.36 -1.27 -7.71
CA PRO A 169 12.57 -1.95 -7.25
C PRO A 169 12.43 -2.32 -5.78
N PHE A 170 12.56 -3.61 -5.46
CA PHE A 170 12.36 -4.14 -4.11
C PHE A 170 13.52 -5.10 -3.74
N PRO A 171 14.70 -4.56 -3.40
CA PRO A 171 15.95 -5.32 -3.32
C PRO A 171 15.99 -6.24 -2.09
N ASN A 172 15.38 -7.42 -2.21
CA ASN A 172 15.26 -8.41 -1.13
C ASN A 172 15.72 -9.83 -1.54
N LEU A 173 16.31 -10.01 -2.72
CA LEU A 173 16.80 -11.33 -3.16
C LEU A 173 17.84 -11.92 -2.19
N HIS A 174 18.71 -11.08 -1.64
CA HIS A 174 19.78 -11.49 -0.72
C HIS A 174 19.28 -12.00 0.63
N VAL A 175 18.06 -11.67 1.04
CA VAL A 175 17.51 -12.13 2.32
C VAL A 175 16.75 -13.46 2.20
N LEU A 176 16.36 -13.87 0.99
CA LEU A 176 15.52 -15.06 0.78
C LEU A 176 16.18 -16.33 1.34
N GLN A 177 17.43 -16.59 0.97
CA GLN A 177 18.15 -17.77 1.45
C GLN A 177 18.33 -17.79 2.99
N PRO A 178 18.92 -16.76 3.63
CA PRO A 178 19.11 -16.81 5.07
C PRO A 178 17.78 -16.84 5.84
N ASN A 179 16.70 -16.25 5.31
CA ASN A 179 15.36 -16.37 5.90
C ASN A 179 14.84 -17.81 5.82
N ILE A 180 14.88 -18.46 4.65
CA ILE A 180 14.45 -19.86 4.48
C ILE A 180 15.26 -20.82 5.37
N GLN A 181 16.58 -20.61 5.48
CA GLN A 181 17.42 -21.38 6.40
C GLN A 181 17.02 -21.16 7.87
N PHE A 182 16.75 -19.92 8.27
CA PHE A 182 16.27 -19.57 9.60
C PHE A 182 14.93 -20.25 9.92
N PHE A 183 13.98 -20.22 8.99
CA PHE A 183 12.69 -20.89 9.14
C PHE A 183 12.84 -22.40 9.30
N THR A 184 13.66 -23.03 8.46
CA THR A 184 13.98 -24.46 8.51
C THR A 184 14.58 -24.86 9.87
N LYS A 185 15.51 -24.05 10.39
CA LYS A 185 16.15 -24.25 11.70
C LYS A 185 15.16 -24.19 12.87
N ASN A 186 14.01 -23.53 12.69
CA ASN A 186 12.95 -23.40 13.69
C ASN A 186 11.73 -24.28 13.39
N HIS A 187 11.92 -25.38 12.65
CA HIS A 187 10.89 -26.38 12.35
C HIS A 187 9.70 -25.88 11.52
N ALA A 188 9.85 -24.76 10.80
CA ALA A 188 8.91 -24.36 9.76
C ALA A 188 9.38 -24.95 8.43
N TYR A 189 8.71 -26.03 8.01
CA TYR A 189 9.07 -26.78 6.80
C TYR A 189 8.08 -26.59 5.65
N GLN A 190 6.89 -26.07 5.93
CA GLN A 190 5.87 -25.77 4.93
C GLN A 190 5.85 -24.27 4.71
N HIS A 191 5.87 -23.83 3.45
CA HIS A 191 6.02 -22.41 3.13
C HIS A 191 5.02 -22.01 2.06
N PHE A 192 4.35 -20.88 2.31
CA PHE A 192 3.82 -20.00 1.29
C PHE A 192 4.67 -18.74 1.27
N GLN A 193 5.45 -18.58 0.21
CA GLN A 193 6.27 -17.39 -0.03
C GLN A 193 5.47 -16.48 -0.95
N GLN A 194 4.67 -15.58 -0.37
CA GLN A 194 3.86 -14.65 -1.12
C GLN A 194 4.80 -13.64 -1.82
N SER A 195 4.90 -13.76 -3.13
CA SER A 195 5.77 -12.96 -3.97
C SER A 195 5.01 -12.36 -5.15
N ASN A 196 5.75 -11.63 -5.98
CA ASN A 196 5.31 -11.25 -7.31
C ASN A 196 5.02 -12.52 -8.13
N THR A 197 3.90 -12.52 -8.86
CA THR A 197 3.43 -13.71 -9.60
C THR A 197 3.04 -13.41 -11.04
N ASP A 198 3.02 -12.14 -11.44
CA ASP A 198 2.60 -11.73 -12.77
C ASP A 198 3.79 -11.15 -13.56
N ILE A 199 3.65 -11.08 -14.87
CA ILE A 199 4.64 -10.47 -15.77
C ILE A 199 4.69 -8.97 -15.49
N GLY A 200 5.88 -8.38 -15.53
CA GLY A 200 6.10 -6.94 -15.27
C GLY A 200 6.27 -6.58 -13.81
N HIS A 201 5.86 -7.45 -12.89
CA HIS A 201 6.19 -7.30 -11.47
C HIS A 201 7.70 -7.45 -11.27
N GLU A 202 8.23 -6.77 -10.25
CA GLU A 202 9.67 -6.72 -10.01
C GLU A 202 10.25 -8.13 -9.84
N PHE A 203 11.13 -8.48 -10.79
CA PHE A 203 11.82 -9.77 -10.91
C PHE A 203 10.96 -11.01 -10.59
N SER A 204 9.68 -10.99 -11.00
CA SER A 204 8.70 -12.05 -10.71
C SER A 204 9.22 -13.45 -11.07
N GLU A 205 9.80 -13.60 -12.26
CA GLU A 205 10.30 -14.86 -12.80
C GLU A 205 11.55 -15.33 -12.05
N LEU A 206 12.50 -14.43 -11.80
CA LEU A 206 13.72 -14.72 -11.05
C LEU A 206 13.41 -15.05 -9.58
N LYS A 207 12.54 -14.28 -8.92
CA LYS A 207 12.10 -14.53 -7.54
C LYS A 207 11.42 -15.88 -7.43
N SER A 208 10.48 -16.17 -8.31
CA SER A 208 9.79 -17.47 -8.36
C SER A 208 10.77 -18.62 -8.54
N TYR A 209 11.72 -18.51 -9.48
CA TYR A 209 12.76 -19.52 -9.71
C TYR A 209 13.65 -19.72 -8.48
N LEU A 210 14.19 -18.63 -7.91
CA LEU A 210 15.08 -18.68 -6.76
C LEU A 210 14.38 -19.25 -5.51
N ILE A 211 13.16 -18.78 -5.21
CA ILE A 211 12.36 -19.28 -4.10
C ILE A 211 12.09 -20.78 -4.27
N ALA A 212 11.67 -21.24 -5.46
CA ALA A 212 11.43 -22.66 -5.71
C ALA A 212 12.68 -23.52 -5.47
N ARG A 213 13.86 -23.05 -5.92
CA ARG A 213 15.14 -23.74 -5.72
C ARG A 213 15.56 -23.76 -4.25
N LEU A 214 15.34 -22.68 -3.51
CA LEU A 214 15.65 -22.59 -2.08
C LEU A 214 14.69 -23.41 -1.22
N LEU A 215 13.40 -23.49 -1.56
CA LEU A 215 12.45 -24.36 -0.87
C LEU A 215 12.78 -25.85 -1.09
N TRP A 216 13.34 -26.20 -2.25
CA TRP A 216 13.86 -27.55 -2.50
C TRP A 216 15.16 -27.84 -1.73
N ASN A 217 16.09 -26.89 -1.73
CA ASN A 217 17.35 -27.00 -0.98
C ASN A 217 17.78 -25.63 -0.42
N PRO A 218 17.55 -25.36 0.88
CA PRO A 218 17.91 -24.09 1.51
C PRO A 218 19.40 -23.75 1.47
N TYR A 219 20.27 -24.74 1.22
CA TYR A 219 21.73 -24.61 1.25
C TYR A 219 22.36 -24.62 -0.15
N ILE A 220 21.56 -24.60 -1.22
CA ILE A 220 22.07 -24.41 -2.58
C ILE A 220 22.78 -23.06 -2.70
N ASN A 221 23.84 -22.95 -3.51
CA ASN A 221 24.50 -21.66 -3.73
C ASN A 221 23.54 -20.71 -4.48
N ALA A 222 23.00 -19.70 -3.78
CA ALA A 222 21.99 -18.80 -4.33
C ALA A 222 22.52 -17.99 -5.52
N ASP A 223 23.77 -17.52 -5.48
CA ASP A 223 24.39 -16.80 -6.59
C ASP A 223 24.48 -17.64 -7.86
N SER A 224 24.79 -18.93 -7.72
CA SER A 224 24.84 -19.86 -8.85
C SER A 224 23.45 -20.06 -9.46
N VAL A 225 22.40 -20.14 -8.63
CA VAL A 225 21.00 -20.23 -9.10
C VAL A 225 20.56 -18.95 -9.81
N ILE A 226 20.91 -17.78 -9.26
CA ILE A 226 20.62 -16.49 -9.88
C ILE A 226 21.34 -16.41 -11.23
N ASN A 227 22.65 -16.69 -11.28
CA ASN A 227 23.44 -16.59 -12.51
C ASN A 227 22.97 -17.58 -13.58
N ASP A 228 22.62 -18.81 -13.20
CA ASP A 228 22.01 -19.80 -14.10
C ASP A 228 20.73 -19.26 -14.74
N PHE A 229 19.81 -18.73 -13.92
CA PHE A 229 18.60 -18.08 -14.42
C PHE A 229 18.91 -16.90 -15.34
N LEU A 230 19.80 -16.00 -14.91
CA LEU A 230 20.11 -14.79 -15.67
C LEU A 230 20.68 -15.13 -17.05
N ASN A 231 21.60 -16.09 -17.13
CA ASN A 231 22.20 -16.54 -18.38
C ASN A 231 21.16 -17.17 -19.32
N GLY A 232 20.25 -18.00 -18.79
CA GLY A 232 19.21 -18.65 -19.60
C GLY A 232 18.10 -17.69 -20.04
N TYR A 233 17.69 -16.77 -19.15
CA TYR A 233 16.55 -15.90 -19.36
C TYR A 233 16.92 -14.61 -20.11
N TYR A 234 18.07 -13.99 -19.83
CA TYR A 234 18.49 -12.73 -20.46
C TYR A 234 19.60 -12.90 -21.51
N GLY A 235 20.23 -14.07 -21.60
CA GLY A 235 21.28 -14.34 -22.58
C GLY A 235 22.46 -13.34 -22.47
N PRO A 236 22.91 -12.72 -23.58
CA PRO A 236 24.00 -11.73 -23.56
C PRO A 236 23.79 -10.54 -22.61
N ALA A 237 22.56 -10.21 -22.24
CA ALA A 237 22.26 -9.15 -21.29
C ALA A 237 22.51 -9.54 -19.81
N ALA A 238 22.70 -10.82 -19.51
CA ALA A 238 22.82 -11.34 -18.14
C ALA A 238 23.85 -10.60 -17.26
N PRO A 239 25.06 -10.25 -17.74
CA PRO A 239 26.04 -9.53 -16.91
C PRO A 239 25.54 -8.15 -16.45
N TRP A 240 24.77 -7.46 -17.29
CA TRP A 240 24.24 -6.14 -16.99
C TRP A 240 23.08 -6.18 -16.00
N ILE A 241 22.18 -7.16 -16.16
CA ILE A 241 21.10 -7.41 -15.20
C ILE A 241 21.69 -7.83 -13.84
N ARG A 242 22.73 -8.69 -13.84
CA ARG A 242 23.44 -9.06 -12.61
C ARG A 242 24.05 -7.85 -11.92
N LYS A 243 24.71 -6.98 -12.68
CA LYS A 243 25.31 -5.74 -12.17
C LYS A 243 24.27 -4.81 -11.52
N TYR A 244 23.08 -4.70 -12.11
CA TYR A 244 21.97 -3.95 -11.53
C TYR A 244 21.50 -4.55 -10.19
N ILE A 245 21.28 -5.87 -10.14
CA ILE A 245 20.89 -6.59 -8.92
C ILE A 245 21.93 -6.40 -7.80
N ASP A 246 23.21 -6.56 -8.12
CA ASP A 246 24.30 -6.41 -7.14
C ASP A 246 24.42 -4.97 -6.64
N HIS A 247 24.30 -3.98 -7.53
CA HIS A 247 24.36 -2.56 -7.15
C HIS A 247 23.19 -2.19 -6.23
N LEU A 248 21.95 -2.57 -6.58
CA LEU A 248 20.79 -2.41 -5.70
C LEU A 248 20.99 -3.08 -4.32
N THR A 249 21.50 -4.31 -4.32
CA THR A 249 21.75 -5.07 -3.09
C THR A 249 22.78 -4.38 -2.20
N ASN A 250 23.87 -3.86 -2.78
CA ASN A 250 24.89 -3.14 -2.04
C ASN A 250 24.35 -1.84 -1.43
N GLU A 251 23.53 -1.09 -2.18
CA GLU A 251 22.96 0.18 -1.70
C GLU A 251 21.96 -0.02 -0.56
N ILE A 252 21.07 -1.03 -0.64
CA ILE A 252 20.14 -1.29 0.46
C ILE A 252 20.86 -1.81 1.71
N GLN A 253 21.90 -2.64 1.55
CA GLN A 253 22.72 -3.10 2.67
C GLN A 253 23.54 -1.97 3.30
N GLY A 254 24.07 -1.06 2.48
CA GLY A 254 24.89 0.06 2.93
C GLY A 254 24.09 1.15 3.66
N THR A 255 22.90 1.48 3.16
CA THR A 255 22.01 2.47 3.80
C THR A 255 21.26 1.90 5.00
N GLY A 256 20.97 0.59 4.99
CA GLY A 256 20.25 -0.08 6.06
C GLY A 256 18.77 0.33 6.17
N GLU A 257 18.23 0.97 5.13
CA GLU A 257 16.84 1.40 5.05
C GLU A 257 15.85 0.25 5.25
N TRP A 258 14.66 0.61 5.72
CA TRP A 258 13.56 -0.33 5.89
C TRP A 258 12.84 -0.57 4.57
N LEU A 259 12.69 -1.82 4.16
CA LEU A 259 11.82 -2.18 3.03
C LEU A 259 10.45 -2.62 3.56
N ASP A 260 9.48 -1.72 3.40
CA ASP A 260 8.07 -1.92 3.75
C ASP A 260 7.32 -2.54 2.57
N ILE A 261 6.48 -3.54 2.83
CA ILE A 261 5.67 -4.23 1.82
C ILE A 261 4.53 -3.37 1.27
N TYR A 262 4.32 -2.16 1.78
CA TYR A 262 3.39 -1.15 1.27
C TYR A 262 4.10 0.18 0.94
N GLY A 263 5.44 0.20 0.99
CA GLY A 263 6.23 1.42 0.88
C GLY A 263 6.25 2.04 -0.51
N SER A 264 6.24 3.37 -0.59
CA SER A 264 6.34 4.09 -1.86
C SER A 264 7.80 4.17 -2.34
N PRO A 265 8.09 4.05 -3.66
CA PRO A 265 9.42 4.32 -4.19
C PRO A 265 9.95 5.71 -3.84
N VAL A 266 9.07 6.69 -3.64
CA VAL A 266 9.42 8.06 -3.27
C VAL A 266 10.18 8.11 -1.94
N TRP A 267 9.86 7.23 -0.99
CA TRP A 267 10.54 7.18 0.31
C TRP A 267 12.02 6.83 0.19
N HIS A 268 12.41 6.17 -0.90
CA HIS A 268 13.76 5.70 -1.18
C HIS A 268 14.50 6.58 -2.20
N ALA A 269 13.91 7.73 -2.58
CA ALA A 269 14.50 8.64 -3.56
C ALA A 269 15.86 9.23 -3.14
N GLY A 270 16.20 9.16 -1.85
CA GLY A 270 17.48 9.60 -1.29
C GLY A 270 18.50 8.48 -1.06
N SER A 271 18.17 7.22 -1.37
CA SER A 271 18.96 6.04 -0.98
C SER A 271 19.29 5.15 -2.19
N PHE A 272 18.85 3.88 -2.20
CA PHE A 272 19.05 2.97 -3.32
C PHE A 272 18.36 3.45 -4.61
N LEU A 273 17.40 4.39 -4.53
CA LEU A 273 16.81 5.12 -5.68
C LEU A 273 17.29 6.59 -5.79
N SER A 274 18.47 6.90 -5.26
CA SER A 274 19.12 8.20 -5.46
C SER A 274 19.33 8.52 -6.95
N GLU A 275 19.48 9.80 -7.27
CA GLU A 275 19.76 10.25 -8.65
C GLU A 275 21.01 9.58 -9.22
N LYS A 276 22.10 9.54 -8.44
CA LYS A 276 23.35 8.86 -8.79
C LYS A 276 23.10 7.38 -9.14
N ASN A 277 22.38 6.68 -8.28
CA ASN A 277 22.15 5.24 -8.43
C ASN A 277 21.23 4.94 -9.61
N THR A 278 20.12 5.66 -9.72
CA THR A 278 19.17 5.49 -10.83
C THR A 278 19.75 5.85 -12.19
N THR A 279 20.65 6.83 -12.27
CA THR A 279 21.43 7.11 -13.48
C THR A 279 22.27 5.90 -13.89
N ALA A 280 23.04 5.33 -12.95
CA ALA A 280 23.84 4.14 -13.22
C ALA A 280 22.97 2.92 -13.61
N TYR A 281 21.79 2.76 -13.01
CA TYR A 281 20.88 1.68 -13.36
C TYR A 281 20.35 1.81 -14.80
N LEU A 282 19.98 3.03 -15.22
CA LEU A 282 19.56 3.30 -16.60
C LEU A 282 20.67 2.95 -17.60
N GLU A 283 21.93 3.28 -17.29
CA GLU A 283 23.08 2.87 -18.10
C GLU A 283 23.19 1.34 -18.21
N TYR A 284 23.00 0.60 -17.12
CA TYR A 284 23.08 -0.86 -17.16
C TYR A 284 21.96 -1.47 -18.01
N PHE A 285 20.74 -0.94 -17.92
CA PHE A 285 19.65 -1.39 -18.78
C PHE A 285 19.86 -1.02 -20.24
N GLN A 286 20.46 0.13 -20.53
CA GLN A 286 20.80 0.49 -21.91
C GLN A 286 21.83 -0.48 -22.50
N GLU A 287 22.87 -0.84 -21.76
CA GLU A 287 23.85 -1.83 -22.19
C GLU A 287 23.24 -3.24 -22.33
N ALA A 288 22.31 -3.61 -21.43
CA ALA A 288 21.54 -4.84 -21.53
C ALA A 288 20.72 -4.88 -22.83
N ILE A 289 20.00 -3.81 -23.16
CA ILE A 289 19.20 -3.66 -24.39
C ILE A 289 20.11 -3.77 -25.62
N ASN A 290 21.24 -3.07 -25.63
CA ASN A 290 22.20 -3.08 -26.74
C ASN A 290 22.69 -4.51 -27.02
N ALA A 291 23.02 -5.26 -25.97
CA ALA A 291 23.53 -6.64 -26.06
C ALA A 291 22.55 -7.64 -26.68
N VAL A 292 21.24 -7.34 -26.65
CA VAL A 292 20.19 -8.26 -27.13
C VAL A 292 19.26 -7.63 -28.17
N SER A 293 19.62 -6.48 -28.73
CA SER A 293 18.83 -5.72 -29.71
C SER A 293 18.35 -6.54 -30.92
N ASN A 294 19.12 -7.56 -31.33
CA ASN A 294 18.79 -8.46 -32.44
C ASN A 294 18.00 -9.71 -32.03
N ASN A 295 17.70 -9.89 -30.73
CA ASN A 295 16.92 -11.01 -30.20
C ASN A 295 15.68 -10.47 -29.48
N GLU A 296 14.55 -10.51 -30.16
CA GLU A 296 13.30 -9.96 -29.65
C GLU A 296 12.87 -10.56 -28.31
N THR A 297 13.07 -11.86 -28.09
CA THR A 297 12.69 -12.51 -26.82
C THR A 297 13.51 -11.96 -25.66
N PHE A 298 14.85 -11.93 -25.78
CA PHE A 298 15.70 -11.38 -24.73
C PHE A 298 15.51 -9.88 -24.56
N LEU A 299 15.27 -9.14 -25.65
CA LEU A 299 14.95 -7.73 -25.59
C LEU A 299 13.69 -7.46 -24.75
N GLN A 300 12.63 -8.24 -24.95
CA GLN A 300 11.41 -8.09 -24.14
C GLN A 300 11.66 -8.46 -22.67
N HIS A 301 12.44 -9.50 -22.38
CA HIS A 301 12.79 -9.83 -20.99
C HIS A 301 13.52 -8.66 -20.31
N VAL A 302 14.50 -8.04 -20.98
CA VAL A 302 15.23 -6.87 -20.45
C VAL A 302 14.30 -5.68 -20.24
N LYS A 303 13.40 -5.38 -21.20
CA LYS A 303 12.43 -4.30 -21.06
C LYS A 303 11.46 -4.53 -19.90
N VAL A 304 10.95 -5.76 -19.75
CA VAL A 304 10.11 -6.14 -18.61
C VAL A 304 10.84 -5.94 -17.28
N ALA A 305 12.11 -6.33 -17.21
CA ALA A 305 12.95 -6.12 -16.01
C ALA A 305 13.24 -4.63 -15.72
N GLN A 306 13.14 -3.74 -16.72
CA GLN A 306 13.35 -2.30 -16.57
C GLN A 306 12.09 -1.56 -16.06
N LEU A 307 10.89 -2.13 -16.26
CA LEU A 307 9.62 -1.52 -15.86
C LEU A 307 9.64 -0.99 -14.41
N PRO A 308 10.16 -1.72 -13.41
CA PRO A 308 10.18 -1.22 -12.05
C PRO A 308 11.00 0.07 -11.87
N LEU A 309 12.14 0.17 -12.54
CA LEU A 309 12.97 1.38 -12.50
C LEU A 309 12.26 2.58 -13.13
N GLN A 310 11.62 2.37 -14.29
CA GLN A 310 10.84 3.42 -14.97
C GLN A 310 9.69 3.91 -14.09
N TYR A 311 8.93 2.98 -13.51
CA TYR A 311 7.84 3.30 -12.58
C TYR A 311 8.34 4.14 -11.40
N ALA A 312 9.43 3.70 -10.74
CA ALA A 312 10.00 4.43 -9.61
C ALA A 312 10.46 5.85 -9.99
N LEU A 313 11.10 6.02 -11.15
CA LEU A 313 11.54 7.33 -11.65
C LEU A 313 10.35 8.25 -11.91
N MET A 314 9.29 7.73 -12.54
CA MET A 314 8.05 8.48 -12.78
C MET A 314 7.38 8.90 -11.47
N GLU A 315 7.27 8.01 -10.47
CA GLU A 315 6.69 8.34 -9.17
C GLU A 315 7.54 9.35 -8.38
N ILE A 316 8.87 9.24 -8.42
CA ILE A 316 9.77 10.24 -7.82
C ILE A 316 9.59 11.60 -8.50
N GLY A 317 9.49 11.63 -9.83
CA GLY A 317 9.24 12.86 -10.57
C GLY A 317 7.89 13.49 -10.28
N LYS A 318 6.85 12.68 -10.00
CA LYS A 318 5.53 13.17 -9.58
C LYS A 318 5.53 13.80 -8.18
N ASN A 319 6.45 13.37 -7.32
CA ASN A 319 6.57 13.92 -5.98
C ASN A 319 7.18 15.34 -5.98
N ASP A 320 8.02 15.67 -6.96
CA ASP A 320 8.58 17.02 -7.15
C ASP A 320 8.52 17.42 -8.62
N MET A 321 7.33 17.85 -9.06
CA MET A 321 6.99 18.08 -10.48
C MET A 321 7.96 19.01 -11.23
N PHE A 322 8.50 20.02 -10.54
CA PHE A 322 9.37 21.07 -11.12
C PHE A 322 10.82 20.99 -10.65
N GLY A 323 11.15 19.97 -9.85
CA GLY A 323 12.49 19.75 -9.36
C GLY A 323 13.45 19.21 -10.43
N PRO A 324 14.73 19.01 -10.08
CA PRO A 324 15.75 18.46 -10.98
C PRO A 324 15.35 17.10 -11.59
N ARG A 325 14.58 16.29 -10.85
CA ARG A 325 14.08 14.97 -11.24
C ARG A 325 12.58 14.97 -11.58
N GLY A 326 11.97 16.15 -11.64
CA GLY A 326 10.54 16.33 -11.92
C GLY A 326 10.17 16.08 -13.37
N TRP A 327 8.91 16.26 -13.74
CA TRP A 327 8.44 16.14 -15.13
C TRP A 327 8.65 17.41 -15.95
N TYR A 328 8.86 18.55 -15.29
CA TYR A 328 8.99 19.84 -15.96
C TYR A 328 10.35 20.49 -15.69
N ILE A 329 10.82 21.23 -16.69
CA ILE A 329 11.93 22.17 -16.59
C ILE A 329 11.33 23.57 -16.56
N GLU A 330 11.64 24.34 -15.51
CA GLU A 330 11.30 25.75 -15.43
C GLU A 330 12.23 26.56 -16.35
N GLN A 331 11.65 27.37 -17.23
CA GLN A 331 12.34 28.26 -18.16
C GLN A 331 11.95 29.71 -17.89
N GLU A 332 12.68 30.67 -18.46
CA GLU A 332 12.38 32.11 -18.31
C GLU A 332 10.93 32.48 -18.70
N LYS A 333 10.30 31.71 -19.59
CA LYS A 333 8.93 31.94 -20.08
C LYS A 333 8.08 30.66 -20.06
N GLY A 334 8.03 29.98 -18.93
CA GLY A 334 7.06 28.91 -18.67
C GLY A 334 7.69 27.58 -18.28
N PHE A 335 6.95 26.50 -18.49
CA PHE A 335 7.31 25.17 -18.04
C PHE A 335 7.32 24.21 -19.22
N GLN A 336 8.48 23.61 -19.51
CA GLN A 336 8.61 22.61 -20.57
C GLN A 336 8.52 21.22 -19.96
N LEU A 337 7.59 20.39 -20.46
CA LEU A 337 7.55 18.96 -20.16
C LEU A 337 8.84 18.31 -20.67
N ARG A 338 9.53 17.57 -19.80
CA ARG A 338 10.74 16.81 -20.12
C ARG A 338 10.44 15.72 -21.15
N PRO A 339 11.03 15.79 -22.36
CA PRO A 339 10.83 14.76 -23.37
C PRO A 339 11.19 13.36 -22.85
N GLU A 340 12.26 13.24 -22.08
CA GLU A 340 12.74 11.97 -21.52
C GLU A 340 11.71 11.32 -20.58
N MET A 341 10.97 12.10 -19.79
CA MET A 341 9.92 11.59 -18.90
C MET A 341 8.68 11.17 -19.69
N ARG A 342 8.34 11.93 -20.75
CA ARG A 342 7.24 11.55 -21.64
C ARG A 342 7.54 10.26 -22.39
N GLU A 343 8.74 10.15 -22.97
CA GLU A 343 9.19 8.93 -23.66
C GLU A 343 9.23 7.72 -22.73
N MET A 344 9.66 7.90 -21.47
CA MET A 344 9.63 6.84 -20.46
C MET A 344 8.21 6.34 -20.18
N LEU A 345 7.22 7.24 -20.11
CA LEU A 345 5.82 6.87 -19.92
C LEU A 345 5.29 6.04 -21.11
N GLU A 346 5.60 6.46 -22.34
CA GLU A 346 5.20 5.74 -23.55
C GLU A 346 5.87 4.36 -23.62
N ASP A 347 7.18 4.27 -23.36
CA ASP A 347 7.92 2.98 -23.38
C ASP A 347 7.43 2.03 -22.28
N PHE A 348 7.17 2.55 -21.07
CA PHE A 348 6.58 1.77 -19.98
C PHE A 348 5.23 1.18 -20.38
N TYR A 349 4.34 2.03 -20.91
CA TYR A 349 2.99 1.63 -21.30
C TYR A 349 2.99 0.62 -22.46
N HIS A 350 3.77 0.87 -23.51
CA HIS A 350 3.89 -0.05 -24.64
C HIS A 350 4.53 -1.39 -24.25
N THR A 351 5.54 -1.38 -23.38
CA THR A 351 6.14 -2.60 -22.84
C THR A 351 5.11 -3.39 -22.02
N CYS A 352 4.30 -2.72 -21.20
CA CYS A 352 3.22 -3.35 -20.45
C CYS A 352 2.19 -4.01 -21.37
N LEU A 353 1.71 -3.31 -22.41
CA LEU A 353 0.74 -3.84 -23.36
C LEU A 353 1.30 -5.05 -24.13
N ARG A 354 2.52 -4.94 -24.65
CA ARG A 354 3.16 -5.99 -25.44
C ARG A 354 3.34 -7.28 -24.64
N ASN A 355 3.72 -7.15 -23.37
CA ASN A 355 3.98 -8.26 -22.47
C ASN A 355 2.75 -8.66 -21.62
N LYS A 356 1.59 -8.05 -21.86
CA LYS A 356 0.31 -8.35 -21.20
C LYS A 356 0.37 -8.22 -19.67
N VAL A 357 1.08 -7.21 -19.17
CA VAL A 357 1.10 -6.86 -17.75
C VAL A 357 -0.33 -6.52 -17.30
N ARG A 358 -0.81 -7.20 -16.25
CA ARG A 358 -2.21 -7.07 -15.82
C ARG A 358 -2.42 -6.01 -14.75
N THR A 359 -1.60 -6.03 -13.70
CA THR A 359 -1.77 -5.15 -12.54
C THR A 359 -0.43 -4.62 -12.03
N LEU A 360 -0.45 -3.40 -11.52
CA LEU A 360 0.70 -2.70 -10.94
C LEU A 360 0.69 -2.74 -9.41
N ASN A 361 -0.44 -3.09 -8.79
CA ASN A 361 -0.62 -3.21 -7.34
C ASN A 361 -1.73 -4.21 -6.97
N GLU A 362 -1.89 -4.47 -5.67
CA GLU A 362 -2.85 -5.44 -5.12
C GLU A 362 -4.32 -5.01 -5.33
N ALA A 363 -4.58 -3.72 -5.43
CA ALA A 363 -5.92 -3.18 -5.72
C ALA A 363 -6.34 -3.37 -7.19
N GLY A 364 -5.47 -3.91 -8.04
CA GLY A 364 -5.76 -4.19 -9.44
C GLY A 364 -5.57 -3.00 -10.38
N LEU A 365 -4.73 -2.02 -10.04
CA LEU A 365 -4.39 -0.90 -10.93
C LEU A 365 -3.79 -1.41 -12.23
N THR A 366 -4.48 -1.20 -13.35
CA THR A 366 -3.99 -1.62 -14.68
C THR A 366 -2.98 -0.64 -15.28
N PRO A 367 -2.11 -1.07 -16.20
CA PRO A 367 -1.22 -0.16 -16.93
C PRO A 367 -1.96 0.98 -17.65
N GLU A 368 -3.13 0.71 -18.25
CA GLU A 368 -3.97 1.73 -18.89
C GLU A 368 -4.41 2.81 -17.90
N GLN A 369 -4.95 2.39 -16.75
CA GLN A 369 -5.40 3.32 -15.73
C GLN A 369 -4.25 4.18 -15.20
N TYR A 370 -3.07 3.58 -15.02
CA TYR A 370 -1.87 4.30 -14.60
C TYR A 370 -1.36 5.28 -15.66
N TYR A 371 -1.38 4.89 -16.94
CA TYR A 371 -1.01 5.76 -18.06
C TYR A 371 -1.93 6.98 -18.12
N GLN A 372 -3.25 6.77 -18.13
CA GLN A 372 -4.23 7.87 -18.16
C GLN A 372 -4.17 8.74 -16.91
N SER A 373 -3.98 8.14 -15.72
CA SER A 373 -3.84 8.92 -14.49
C SER A 373 -2.56 9.75 -14.49
N THR A 374 -1.46 9.22 -15.02
CA THR A 374 -0.19 9.94 -15.18
C THR A 374 -0.34 11.10 -16.16
N LEU A 375 -0.96 10.89 -17.32
CA LEU A 375 -1.22 11.97 -18.29
C LEU A 375 -2.03 13.12 -17.69
N ARG A 376 -3.07 12.79 -16.91
CA ARG A 376 -3.84 13.81 -16.18
C ARG A 376 -3.00 14.52 -15.13
N PHE A 377 -2.21 13.76 -14.38
CA PHE A 377 -1.41 14.30 -13.27
C PHE A 377 -0.30 15.25 -13.75
N ILE A 378 0.29 14.97 -14.91
CA ILE A 378 1.31 15.84 -15.51
C ILE A 378 0.71 17.00 -16.32
N ASP A 379 -0.62 17.07 -16.51
CA ASP A 379 -1.31 18.22 -17.11
C ASP A 379 -1.44 19.38 -16.09
N VAL A 380 -0.30 19.98 -15.77
CA VAL A 380 -0.17 20.99 -14.71
C VAL A 380 -0.90 22.29 -15.05
N LYS A 381 -1.54 22.90 -14.04
CA LYS A 381 -2.29 24.17 -14.15
C LYS A 381 -1.41 25.36 -13.77
N VAL A 382 -0.33 25.55 -14.55
CA VAL A 382 0.64 26.61 -14.29
C VAL A 382 0.43 27.83 -15.19
N GLU A 383 0.23 27.61 -16.49
CA GLU A 383 0.06 28.71 -17.43
C GLU A 383 -1.19 29.53 -17.10
N ASN A 384 -1.01 30.85 -16.96
CA ASN A 384 -2.05 31.80 -16.57
C ASN A 384 -2.70 31.56 -15.19
N ASN A 385 -2.18 30.65 -14.37
CA ASN A 385 -2.65 30.48 -13.00
C ASN A 385 -1.94 31.47 -12.07
N LYS A 386 -2.65 32.52 -11.69
CA LYS A 386 -2.17 33.58 -10.78
C LYS A 386 -1.97 33.10 -9.34
N ALA A 387 -2.54 31.95 -8.98
CA ALA A 387 -2.37 31.31 -7.68
C ALA A 387 -1.07 30.49 -7.59
N PHE A 388 -0.42 30.16 -8.70
CA PHE A 388 0.76 29.31 -8.70
C PHE A 388 1.90 29.85 -7.81
N ARG A 389 2.41 29.00 -6.91
CA ARG A 389 3.41 29.25 -5.85
C ARG A 389 3.05 30.40 -4.90
N LYS A 390 1.77 30.80 -4.83
CA LYS A 390 1.29 31.79 -3.88
C LYS A 390 1.10 31.19 -2.50
N LYS A 391 1.19 32.04 -1.48
CA LYS A 391 1.07 31.61 -0.09
C LYS A 391 -0.37 31.22 0.21
N VAL A 392 -0.53 30.14 0.96
CA VAL A 392 -1.82 29.62 1.39
C VAL A 392 -1.86 29.53 2.91
N ALA A 393 -3.00 29.91 3.48
CA ALA A 393 -3.32 29.72 4.89
C ALA A 393 -4.64 28.95 5.01
N ALA A 394 -4.75 28.08 6.02
CA ALA A 394 -5.99 27.36 6.29
C ALA A 394 -6.34 27.41 7.78
N ASN A 395 -7.64 27.42 8.08
CA ASN A 395 -8.15 27.30 9.45
C ASN A 395 -9.38 26.37 9.49
N PRO A 396 -9.33 25.23 10.20
CA PRO A 396 -8.14 24.66 10.84
C PRO A 396 -7.13 24.15 9.79
N LEU A 397 -5.92 23.79 10.22
CA LEU A 397 -4.93 23.14 9.34
C LEU A 397 -5.44 21.75 8.91
N PRO A 398 -5.06 21.28 7.71
CA PRO A 398 -5.40 19.94 7.23
C PRO A 398 -4.71 18.85 8.06
N ALA A 399 -5.22 17.62 7.96
CA ALA A 399 -4.63 16.49 8.64
C ALA A 399 -3.22 16.18 8.11
N PRO A 400 -2.20 16.02 8.98
CA PRO A 400 -0.81 15.84 8.57
C PRO A 400 -0.55 14.49 7.87
N LYS A 401 -1.48 13.53 7.95
CA LYS A 401 -1.34 12.23 7.29
C LYS A 401 -1.45 12.28 5.77
N TYR A 402 -2.02 13.34 5.20
CA TYR A 402 -2.18 13.51 3.74
C TYR A 402 -1.30 14.66 3.26
N SER A 403 -0.43 14.39 2.30
CA SER A 403 0.56 15.34 1.78
C SER A 403 1.34 16.10 2.87
N ARG A 404 1.56 15.47 4.04
CA ARG A 404 2.19 16.07 5.23
C ARG A 404 1.48 17.31 5.80
N GLY A 405 0.25 17.57 5.38
CA GLY A 405 -0.48 18.81 5.71
C GLY A 405 0.13 20.06 5.05
N ASP A 406 0.93 19.91 4.00
CA ASP A 406 1.59 21.01 3.32
C ASP A 406 0.60 21.81 2.46
N LEU A 407 0.26 23.01 2.89
CA LEU A 407 -0.69 23.89 2.20
C LEU A 407 -0.22 24.32 0.80
N GLN A 408 1.08 24.23 0.50
CA GLN A 408 1.58 24.58 -0.83
C GLN A 408 1.10 23.61 -1.92
N VAL A 409 0.57 22.44 -1.55
CA VAL A 409 -0.10 21.53 -2.48
C VAL A 409 -1.30 22.19 -3.18
N LEU A 410 -1.91 23.22 -2.59
CA LEU A 410 -3.05 23.92 -3.18
C LEU A 410 -2.65 24.96 -4.23
N THR A 411 -1.36 25.26 -4.40
CA THR A 411 -0.88 26.27 -5.34
C THR A 411 0.37 25.80 -6.08
N ASN A 412 0.66 24.49 -6.07
CA ASN A 412 1.84 23.95 -6.73
C ASN A 412 1.59 23.66 -8.22
N GLY A 413 0.42 23.97 -8.77
CA GLY A 413 0.06 23.71 -10.17
C GLY A 413 -0.26 22.26 -10.49
N VAL A 414 -0.28 21.36 -9.50
CA VAL A 414 -0.49 19.92 -9.68
C VAL A 414 -1.86 19.52 -9.14
N GLN A 415 -2.67 18.88 -9.97
CA GLN A 415 -3.97 18.38 -9.56
C GLN A 415 -3.83 17.05 -8.82
N GLY A 416 -4.71 16.83 -7.84
CA GLY A 416 -4.79 15.59 -7.08
C GLY A 416 -5.11 14.39 -7.98
N ALA A 417 -4.53 13.24 -7.67
CA ALA A 417 -4.81 12.01 -8.43
C ALA A 417 -6.19 11.44 -8.06
N SER A 418 -6.63 10.38 -8.75
CA SER A 418 -7.82 9.63 -8.31
C SER A 418 -7.62 8.86 -7.00
N ASP A 419 -6.38 8.72 -6.53
CA ASP A 419 -6.03 8.16 -5.22
C ASP A 419 -5.86 9.31 -4.22
N PHE A 420 -6.60 9.26 -3.11
CA PHE A 420 -6.58 10.26 -2.05
C PHE A 420 -5.22 10.44 -1.38
N LYS A 421 -4.29 9.50 -1.55
CA LYS A 421 -2.93 9.58 -0.99
C LYS A 421 -1.99 10.50 -1.77
N VAL A 422 -2.37 10.94 -2.97
CA VAL A 422 -1.48 11.65 -3.91
C VAL A 422 -2.01 13.05 -4.23
N HIS A 423 -1.33 14.07 -3.68
CA HIS A 423 -1.62 15.50 -3.90
C HIS A 423 -3.01 15.96 -3.47
N TRP A 424 -3.45 15.49 -2.30
CA TRP A 424 -4.64 15.99 -1.63
C TRP A 424 -4.37 16.45 -0.21
N LEU A 425 -5.14 17.43 0.26
CA LEU A 425 -5.24 17.82 1.66
C LEU A 425 -6.63 17.48 2.17
N GLY A 426 -6.71 16.90 3.37
CA GLY A 426 -7.96 16.38 3.94
C GLY A 426 -8.31 16.97 5.31
N TRP A 427 -9.60 17.21 5.53
CA TRP A 427 -10.20 17.62 6.79
C TRP A 427 -11.31 16.64 7.19
N GLU A 428 -11.40 16.31 8.47
CA GLU A 428 -12.37 15.33 8.99
C GLU A 428 -13.36 16.00 9.93
N GLY A 429 -14.66 15.78 9.69
CA GLY A 429 -15.70 16.16 10.64
C GLY A 429 -15.76 17.65 10.97
N THR A 430 -15.20 18.52 10.12
CA THR A 430 -15.07 19.96 10.36
C THR A 430 -15.35 20.75 9.09
N ASP A 431 -15.53 22.05 9.25
CA ASP A 431 -15.40 23.04 8.17
C ASP A 431 -13.95 23.50 8.07
N ALA A 432 -13.60 24.15 6.96
CA ALA A 432 -12.34 24.88 6.84
C ALA A 432 -12.48 26.16 6.03
N SER A 433 -11.62 27.14 6.32
CA SER A 433 -11.41 28.32 5.50
C SER A 433 -10.01 28.28 4.91
N ILE A 434 -9.89 28.40 3.59
CA ILE A 434 -8.63 28.39 2.85
C ILE A 434 -8.45 29.76 2.21
N VAL A 435 -7.32 30.43 2.47
CA VAL A 435 -6.99 31.76 1.95
C VAL A 435 -5.73 31.70 1.11
N VAL A 436 -5.82 32.12 -0.16
CA VAL A 436 -4.69 32.31 -1.06
C VAL A 436 -4.33 33.79 -1.13
N ASP A 437 -3.08 34.15 -0.85
CA ASP A 437 -2.53 35.51 -1.01
C ASP A 437 -1.78 35.63 -2.35
N LEU A 438 -2.41 36.28 -3.33
CA LEU A 438 -1.83 36.56 -4.66
C LEU A 438 -0.61 37.50 -4.61
N SER A 439 -0.22 37.98 -3.42
CA SER A 439 0.90 38.88 -3.11
C SER A 439 0.69 40.33 -3.51
N SER A 440 -0.08 40.60 -4.55
CA SER A 440 -0.46 41.94 -5.02
C SER A 440 -1.90 41.98 -5.48
N LEU A 441 -2.46 43.19 -5.58
CA LEU A 441 -3.77 43.41 -6.18
C LEU A 441 -3.74 42.94 -7.64
N THR A 442 -4.57 41.97 -7.97
CA THR A 442 -4.47 41.21 -9.23
C THR A 442 -5.84 41.11 -9.87
N GLU A 443 -5.93 41.50 -11.15
CA GLU A 443 -7.12 41.26 -11.97
C GLU A 443 -7.27 39.77 -12.25
N PHE A 444 -8.47 39.21 -12.16
CA PHE A 444 -8.77 37.84 -12.56
C PHE A 444 -10.28 37.69 -12.78
N THR A 445 -10.66 36.71 -13.58
CA THR A 445 -12.02 36.43 -14.04
C THR A 445 -12.64 35.22 -13.36
N GLU A 446 -11.82 34.25 -12.95
CA GLU A 446 -12.29 33.01 -12.35
C GLU A 446 -11.32 32.56 -11.25
N ALA A 447 -11.88 32.09 -10.13
CA ALA A 447 -11.18 31.32 -9.12
C ALA A 447 -11.85 29.97 -8.96
N SER A 448 -11.07 28.89 -8.89
CA SER A 448 -11.60 27.54 -8.72
C SER A 448 -10.77 26.70 -7.77
N ILE A 449 -11.40 25.68 -7.18
CA ILE A 449 -10.77 24.69 -6.28
C ILE A 449 -11.34 23.31 -6.59
N GLY A 450 -10.51 22.27 -6.58
CA GLY A 450 -10.97 20.89 -6.79
C GLY A 450 -11.22 20.12 -5.50
N THR A 451 -12.01 19.05 -5.61
CA THR A 451 -12.43 18.18 -4.50
C THR A 451 -12.53 16.72 -4.94
N LEU A 452 -12.37 15.79 -4.00
CA LEU A 452 -12.37 14.34 -4.24
C LEU A 452 -13.57 13.65 -3.58
N TYR A 453 -14.09 12.63 -4.26
CA TYR A 453 -15.09 11.70 -3.77
C TYR A 453 -14.56 10.26 -3.81
N ASP A 454 -14.40 9.66 -2.63
CA ASP A 454 -14.09 8.24 -2.43
C ASP A 454 -14.81 7.73 -1.17
N PRO A 455 -16.08 7.33 -1.29
CA PRO A 455 -16.89 7.01 -0.13
C PRO A 455 -16.37 5.77 0.61
N LYS A 456 -15.67 4.84 -0.07
CA LYS A 456 -15.08 3.66 0.60
C LYS A 456 -14.03 4.05 1.62
N SER A 457 -13.36 5.19 1.41
CA SER A 457 -12.41 5.80 2.33
C SER A 457 -13.01 6.96 3.15
N TRP A 458 -14.34 7.03 3.20
CA TRP A 458 -15.12 8.01 3.95
C TRP A 458 -14.95 9.45 3.45
N ILE A 459 -14.52 9.62 2.20
CA ILE A 459 -14.28 10.92 1.56
C ILE A 459 -15.51 11.30 0.72
N LEU A 460 -16.13 12.42 1.07
CA LEU A 460 -17.26 13.01 0.35
C LEU A 460 -16.85 14.39 -0.17
N HIS A 461 -17.57 14.88 -1.18
CA HIS A 461 -17.44 16.28 -1.55
C HIS A 461 -18.00 17.16 -0.42
N PRO A 462 -17.50 18.38 -0.24
CA PRO A 462 -18.04 19.30 0.75
C PRO A 462 -19.52 19.62 0.46
N ALA A 463 -20.28 19.87 1.53
CA ALA A 463 -21.70 20.22 1.43
C ALA A 463 -21.89 21.54 0.66
N SER A 464 -20.99 22.50 0.87
CA SER A 464 -20.95 23.75 0.10
C SER A 464 -19.58 24.42 0.14
N ILE A 465 -19.29 25.23 -0.87
CA ILE A 465 -18.13 26.13 -0.92
C ILE A 465 -18.61 27.54 -1.24
N THR A 466 -18.24 28.50 -0.39
CA THR A 466 -18.40 29.94 -0.66
C THR A 466 -17.05 30.55 -1.01
N CYS A 467 -16.95 31.22 -2.16
CA CYS A 467 -15.76 31.94 -2.56
C CYS A 467 -15.90 33.43 -2.29
N MET A 468 -14.88 34.03 -1.69
CA MET A 468 -14.82 35.45 -1.36
C MET A 468 -13.48 36.06 -1.76
N VAL A 469 -13.47 37.37 -1.97
CA VAL A 469 -12.28 38.12 -2.37
C VAL A 469 -12.06 39.35 -1.50
N SER A 470 -10.80 39.72 -1.31
CA SER A 470 -10.42 40.92 -0.54
C SER A 470 -9.17 41.59 -1.11
N ALA A 471 -9.12 42.92 -1.01
CA ALA A 471 -7.92 43.70 -1.34
C ALA A 471 -6.98 43.86 -0.12
N ASP A 472 -7.54 43.91 1.09
CA ASP A 472 -6.85 44.25 2.35
C ASP A 472 -6.67 43.05 3.30
N GLY A 473 -7.34 41.92 3.02
CA GLY A 473 -7.32 40.70 3.83
C GLY A 473 -8.27 40.74 5.03
N SER A 474 -9.03 41.83 5.19
CA SER A 474 -9.95 42.07 6.32
C SER A 474 -11.39 42.21 5.85
N SER A 475 -11.62 42.91 4.75
CA SER A 475 -12.93 43.18 4.16
C SER A 475 -13.16 42.28 2.95
N TYR A 476 -14.08 41.32 3.05
CA TYR A 476 -14.35 40.34 2.00
C TYR A 476 -15.66 40.61 1.26
N LYS A 477 -15.63 40.44 -0.07
CA LYS A 477 -16.79 40.46 -0.96
C LYS A 477 -17.08 39.05 -1.46
N ASN A 478 -18.35 38.67 -1.53
CA ASN A 478 -18.77 37.35 -1.98
C ASN A 478 -18.74 37.25 -3.51
N LEU A 479 -18.18 36.16 -4.06
CA LEU A 479 -18.25 35.80 -5.48
C LEU A 479 -19.40 34.82 -5.77
N GLY A 480 -19.79 34.01 -4.79
CA GLY A 480 -20.88 33.05 -4.89
C GLY A 480 -20.76 31.92 -3.86
N ASN A 481 -21.85 31.19 -3.69
CA ASN A 481 -21.90 29.94 -2.93
C ASN A 481 -22.43 28.84 -3.83
N GLN A 482 -21.74 27.71 -3.87
CA GLN A 482 -22.19 26.49 -4.55
C GLN A 482 -22.40 25.40 -3.50
N SER A 483 -23.42 24.57 -3.67
CA SER A 483 -23.78 23.51 -2.72
C SER A 483 -24.21 22.24 -3.41
N ILE A 484 -23.96 21.10 -2.79
CA ILE A 484 -24.50 19.82 -3.24
C ILE A 484 -25.86 19.59 -2.61
N THR A 485 -26.83 19.18 -3.43
CA THR A 485 -28.15 18.76 -2.98
C THR A 485 -28.24 17.24 -2.98
N GLY A 486 -28.74 16.64 -1.90
CA GLY A 486 -28.91 15.19 -1.80
C GLY A 486 -27.96 14.55 -0.80
N ASP A 487 -27.86 13.22 -0.84
CA ASP A 487 -27.13 12.41 0.13
C ASP A 487 -25.72 12.02 -0.34
N GLN A 488 -25.27 12.50 -1.50
CA GLN A 488 -23.97 12.16 -2.10
C GLN A 488 -23.72 10.65 -2.28
N LYS A 489 -24.78 9.87 -2.53
CA LYS A 489 -24.65 8.42 -2.76
C LYS A 489 -23.90 8.09 -4.06
N ASN A 490 -24.03 8.93 -5.08
CA ASN A 490 -23.33 8.78 -6.35
C ASN A 490 -22.86 10.16 -6.81
N GLU A 491 -21.57 10.42 -6.75
CA GLU A 491 -20.94 11.66 -7.21
C GLU A 491 -19.77 11.33 -8.16
N GLU A 492 -19.36 12.29 -8.96
CA GLU A 492 -18.13 12.19 -9.74
C GLU A 492 -16.90 12.12 -8.82
N VAL A 493 -15.88 11.36 -9.24
CA VAL A 493 -14.66 11.13 -8.44
C VAL A 493 -13.96 12.45 -8.11
N THR A 494 -13.87 13.38 -9.06
CA THR A 494 -13.33 14.72 -8.83
C THR A 494 -14.30 15.77 -9.29
N ARG A 495 -14.46 16.84 -8.50
CA ARG A 495 -15.33 17.99 -8.82
C ARG A 495 -14.53 19.28 -8.70
N THR A 496 -14.63 20.13 -9.72
CA THR A 496 -14.07 21.50 -9.71
C THR A 496 -15.17 22.51 -9.40
N TRP A 497 -14.94 23.34 -8.38
CA TRP A 497 -15.84 24.40 -7.95
C TRP A 497 -15.32 25.72 -8.47
N SER A 498 -16.03 26.36 -9.41
CA SER A 498 -15.55 27.56 -10.12
C SER A 498 -16.43 28.77 -9.85
N PHE A 499 -15.81 29.92 -9.58
CA PHE A 499 -16.48 31.16 -9.19
C PHE A 499 -16.02 32.31 -10.07
N THR A 500 -16.96 32.98 -10.74
CA THR A 500 -16.68 34.15 -11.57
C THR A 500 -16.47 35.39 -10.73
N ASN A 501 -15.41 36.14 -11.01
CA ASN A 501 -15.12 37.41 -10.36
C ASN A 501 -15.61 38.60 -11.20
N ASN A 502 -16.66 39.26 -10.69
CA ASN A 502 -17.18 40.51 -11.25
C ASN A 502 -16.88 41.72 -10.33
N ASN A 503 -16.04 41.55 -9.30
CA ASN A 503 -15.79 42.56 -8.27
C ASN A 503 -14.51 43.40 -8.50
N GLY A 504 -13.86 43.24 -9.65
CA GLY A 504 -12.58 43.86 -9.97
C GLY A 504 -11.39 43.13 -9.33
N PRO A 505 -10.22 43.76 -9.22
CA PRO A 505 -9.00 43.08 -8.80
C PRO A 505 -9.01 42.82 -7.29
N ALA A 506 -8.39 41.72 -6.88
CA ALA A 506 -8.24 41.34 -5.48
C ALA A 506 -6.84 40.79 -5.19
N ARG A 507 -6.48 40.77 -3.91
CA ARG A 507 -5.21 40.17 -3.43
C ARG A 507 -5.45 38.84 -2.74
N TYR A 508 -6.50 38.73 -1.94
CA TYR A 508 -6.83 37.53 -1.19
C TYR A 508 -8.06 36.86 -1.78
N ILE A 509 -7.98 35.55 -1.98
CA ILE A 509 -9.12 34.70 -2.36
C ILE A 509 -9.34 33.72 -1.22
N ARG A 510 -10.56 33.68 -0.68
CA ARG A 510 -10.94 32.83 0.44
C ARG A 510 -12.05 31.86 0.05
N PHE A 511 -11.83 30.59 0.28
CA PHE A 511 -12.83 29.53 0.15
C PHE A 511 -13.26 29.10 1.55
N ASP A 512 -14.52 29.37 1.91
CA ASP A 512 -15.13 28.81 3.11
C ASP A 512 -15.86 27.53 2.72
N ILE A 513 -15.34 26.41 3.21
CA ILE A 513 -15.73 25.05 2.84
C ILE A 513 -16.51 24.45 4.00
N LYS A 514 -17.75 24.06 3.71
CA LYS A 514 -18.62 23.38 4.67
C LYS A 514 -18.52 21.88 4.48
N GLY A 515 -18.05 21.16 5.49
CA GLY A 515 -17.98 19.70 5.46
C GLY A 515 -19.37 19.06 5.56
N THR A 516 -19.46 17.76 5.24
CA THR A 516 -20.66 16.94 5.52
C THR A 516 -20.74 16.49 6.97
N TYR A 517 -19.64 16.61 7.73
CA TYR A 517 -19.41 16.19 9.11
C TYR A 517 -19.51 14.68 9.38
N VAL A 518 -20.60 14.05 8.92
CA VAL A 518 -20.91 12.64 9.16
C VAL A 518 -21.24 11.89 7.88
N LEU A 519 -20.97 10.59 7.89
CA LEU A 519 -21.30 9.69 6.80
C LEU A 519 -22.83 9.49 6.70
N PRO A 520 -23.43 9.66 5.51
CA PRO A 520 -24.86 9.50 5.28
C PRO A 520 -25.39 8.10 5.60
N VAL A 521 -26.71 8.00 5.76
CA VAL A 521 -27.42 6.74 6.11
C VAL A 521 -27.22 5.58 5.14
N TRP A 522 -26.91 5.83 3.87
CA TRP A 522 -26.64 4.78 2.90
C TRP A 522 -25.23 4.17 3.04
N HIS A 523 -24.33 4.84 3.76
CA HIS A 523 -22.95 4.42 3.89
C HIS A 523 -22.82 3.26 4.90
N PRO A 524 -22.01 2.20 4.63
CA PRO A 524 -21.84 1.08 5.56
C PRO A 524 -21.39 1.47 6.98
N SER A 525 -20.68 2.58 7.10
CA SER A 525 -20.23 3.19 8.36
C SER A 525 -21.04 4.45 8.73
N ALA A 526 -22.33 4.49 8.40
CA ALA A 526 -23.22 5.62 8.67
C ALA A 526 -23.10 6.15 10.11
N GLY A 527 -23.09 7.47 10.27
CA GLY A 527 -22.89 8.14 11.55
C GLY A 527 -21.42 8.28 11.99
N GLY A 528 -20.48 7.61 11.32
CA GLY A 528 -19.05 7.91 11.45
C GLY A 528 -18.68 9.27 10.87
N THR A 529 -17.49 9.79 11.18
CA THR A 529 -16.98 11.05 10.63
C THR A 529 -16.69 10.93 9.14
N SER A 530 -17.02 11.99 8.38
CA SER A 530 -16.68 12.09 6.97
C SER A 530 -15.51 13.03 6.74
N TRP A 531 -14.71 12.73 5.72
CA TRP A 531 -13.66 13.60 5.22
C TRP A 531 -14.16 14.44 4.04
N PHE A 532 -13.63 15.66 3.88
CA PHE A 532 -13.57 16.31 2.58
C PHE A 532 -12.11 16.58 2.22
N PHE A 533 -11.80 16.50 0.92
CA PHE A 533 -10.46 16.64 0.39
C PHE A 533 -10.46 17.75 -0.67
N THR A 534 -9.39 18.55 -0.72
CA THR A 534 -9.18 19.58 -1.74
C THR A 534 -7.79 19.51 -2.37
N ASP A 535 -7.70 19.92 -3.63
CA ASP A 535 -6.47 20.10 -4.40
C ASP A 535 -6.43 21.49 -5.07
N GLU A 536 -5.45 21.68 -5.96
CA GLU A 536 -5.08 22.90 -6.68
C GLU A 536 -6.16 24.00 -6.81
N VAL A 537 -5.78 25.20 -6.36
CA VAL A 537 -6.51 26.45 -6.59
C VAL A 537 -6.03 27.09 -7.88
N VAL A 538 -6.94 27.28 -8.82
CA VAL A 538 -6.64 27.92 -10.12
C VAL A 538 -7.30 29.28 -10.19
N VAL A 539 -6.50 30.32 -10.48
CA VAL A 539 -6.95 31.72 -10.60
C VAL A 539 -6.56 32.27 -11.97
N LYS A 540 -7.54 32.55 -12.83
CA LYS A 540 -7.32 32.97 -14.23
C LYS A 540 -7.68 34.43 -14.48
#